data_AF-A0AAP3E137-F1
#
_entry.id   AF-A0AAP3E137-F1
#
_cell.length_a   1.000
_cell.length_b   1.000
_cell.length_c   1.000
_cell.angle_alpha   90.00
_cell.angle_beta   90.00
_cell.angle_gamma   90.00
#
_symmetry.space_group_name_H-M   'P 1'
#
loop_
_entity.id
_entity.type
_entity.pdbx_description
1 polymer ?
#
loop_
_entity_poly.entity_id
_entity_poly.type
_entity_poly.pdbx_seq_one_letter_code
_entity_poly.pdbx_strand_id
1 'polypeptide(L)'
;MTNTIIVAAPAESRTQADADPDADAVAPLLERYIRTYFPSIVFCGILIVVAIDLYEPSRLEIEWTTITLIVILLLAPYVRDLKALELANVGSVTLQDDIESARQTVHRIGDEDGPDEDDLEPRADTEGSGDVGASTGTDDRAGGRQAVETTVDDRTAVDDRSPSVALQASRSRPRLDASADTGYGRDGDDLHELYETEYHLLERNPRIALAKLRMELDIGTRSLLEATAPERTERGCLDPAEVVDALSEEGIVDSAFVAAYSEVRSLCNQAIHDEEIRPQDAIEIVDLGLALLRVVESTRAVYRADAKE
;
A
#
# COMPACT_ATOMS: atom_id res chain seq x y z
N MET A 1 -56.69 -36.50 53.03
CA MET A 1 -57.36 -35.70 51.99
C MET A 1 -56.50 -34.47 51.76
N THR A 2 -55.64 -34.52 50.76
CA THR A 2 -54.58 -33.53 50.54
C THR A 2 -54.96 -32.69 49.33
N ASN A 3 -55.29 -31.43 49.56
CA ASN A 3 -55.73 -30.49 48.53
C ASN A 3 -54.52 -30.02 47.73
N THR A 4 -54.45 -30.40 46.46
CA THR A 4 -53.43 -29.93 45.51
C THR A 4 -53.95 -28.67 44.84
N ILE A 5 -53.37 -27.51 45.19
CA ILE A 5 -53.67 -26.23 44.55
C ILE A 5 -52.74 -26.11 43.33
N ILE A 6 -53.32 -26.21 42.14
CA ILE A 6 -52.63 -25.96 40.87
C ILE A 6 -52.63 -24.45 40.65
N VAL A 7 -51.46 -23.82 40.84
CA VAL A 7 -51.23 -22.40 40.53
C VAL A 7 -50.91 -22.31 39.04
N ALA A 8 -51.82 -21.76 38.26
CA ALA A 8 -51.62 -21.47 36.84
C ALA A 8 -50.62 -20.31 36.67
N ALA A 9 -49.56 -20.54 35.88
CA ALA A 9 -48.60 -19.51 35.52
C ALA A 9 -49.26 -18.44 34.63
N PRO A 10 -48.99 -17.13 34.87
CA PRO A 10 -49.52 -16.06 34.03
C PRO A 10 -48.89 -16.13 32.63
N ALA A 11 -49.74 -16.02 31.61
CA ALA A 11 -49.34 -15.98 30.22
C ALA A 11 -48.43 -14.77 29.97
N GLU A 12 -47.17 -15.02 29.65
CA GLU A 12 -46.22 -14.01 29.16
C GLU A 12 -46.73 -13.49 27.80
N SER A 13 -47.33 -12.31 27.82
CA SER A 13 -47.60 -11.54 26.62
C SER A 13 -46.26 -11.14 26.00
N ARG A 14 -45.77 -11.92 25.04
CA ARG A 14 -44.71 -11.50 24.11
C ARG A 14 -45.25 -10.34 23.29
N THR A 15 -45.04 -9.13 23.78
CA THR A 15 -45.08 -7.92 22.98
C THR A 15 -43.84 -7.96 22.08
N GLN A 16 -43.99 -8.58 20.92
CA GLN A 16 -43.04 -8.47 19.84
C GLN A 16 -43.13 -7.02 19.35
N ALA A 17 -42.28 -6.16 19.93
CA ALA A 17 -42.09 -4.81 19.46
C ALA A 17 -41.53 -4.93 18.04
N ASP A 18 -42.36 -4.57 17.06
CA ASP A 18 -41.92 -4.34 15.68
C ASP A 18 -40.75 -3.36 15.74
N ALA A 19 -39.54 -3.89 15.61
CA ALA A 19 -38.34 -3.10 15.50
C ALA A 19 -38.46 -2.29 14.22
N ASP A 20 -38.58 -0.97 14.37
CA ASP A 20 -38.69 -0.01 13.30
C ASP A 20 -37.48 -0.18 12.36
N PRO A 21 -37.66 -0.72 11.13
CA PRO A 21 -36.56 -1.04 10.22
C PRO A 21 -35.80 0.21 9.77
N ASP A 22 -36.33 1.40 10.01
CA ASP A 22 -35.68 2.66 9.72
C ASP A 22 -34.57 3.01 10.72
N ALA A 23 -34.58 2.46 11.94
CA ALA A 23 -33.56 2.75 12.97
C ALA A 23 -32.16 2.23 12.58
N ASP A 24 -32.09 1.09 11.88
CA ASP A 24 -30.83 0.49 11.45
C ASP A 24 -30.17 1.27 10.29
N ALA A 25 -30.96 2.04 9.52
CA ALA A 25 -30.45 2.88 8.44
C ALA A 25 -29.80 4.18 8.95
N VAL A 26 -30.16 4.68 10.14
CA VAL A 26 -29.65 5.96 10.68
C VAL A 26 -28.27 5.79 11.33
N ALA A 27 -27.98 4.63 11.90
CA ALA A 27 -26.73 4.35 12.60
C ALA A 27 -25.45 4.63 11.77
N PRO A 28 -25.30 4.15 10.52
CA PRO A 28 -24.09 4.39 9.73
C PRO A 28 -23.94 5.86 9.28
N LEU A 29 -25.06 6.57 9.08
CA LEU A 29 -25.02 8.00 8.75
C LEU A 29 -24.56 8.83 9.94
N LEU A 30 -25.03 8.48 11.15
CA LEU A 30 -24.61 9.13 12.39
C LEU A 30 -23.12 8.92 12.66
N GLU A 31 -22.60 7.71 12.41
CA GLU A 31 -21.17 7.41 12.59
C GLU A 31 -20.30 8.24 11.65
N ARG A 32 -20.70 8.35 10.37
CA ARG A 32 -19.97 9.15 9.38
C ARG A 32 -20.00 10.64 9.75
N TYR A 33 -21.15 11.13 10.22
CA TYR A 33 -21.30 12.50 10.69
C TYR A 33 -20.42 12.76 11.92
N ILE A 34 -20.51 11.92 12.96
CA ILE A 34 -19.69 12.06 14.17
C ILE A 34 -18.21 12.02 13.81
N ARG A 35 -17.73 11.06 13.02
CA ARG A 35 -16.30 10.97 12.68
C ARG A 35 -15.78 12.20 11.93
N THR A 36 -16.61 12.80 11.08
CA THR A 36 -16.25 14.00 10.30
C THR A 36 -16.25 15.26 11.17
N TYR A 37 -17.24 15.41 12.05
CA TYR A 37 -17.44 16.63 12.83
C TYR A 37 -16.90 16.57 14.27
N PHE A 38 -16.46 15.40 14.75
CA PHE A 38 -15.97 15.20 16.12
C PHE A 38 -14.86 16.20 16.50
N PRO A 39 -13.84 16.47 15.65
CA PRO A 39 -12.83 17.48 15.98
C PRO A 39 -13.45 18.88 16.17
N SER A 40 -14.38 19.26 15.30
CA SER A 40 -15.06 20.56 15.36
C SER A 40 -15.97 20.67 16.58
N ILE A 41 -16.66 19.59 16.96
CA ILE A 41 -17.52 19.55 18.15
C ILE A 41 -16.67 19.70 19.42
N VAL A 42 -15.54 18.97 19.52
CA VAL A 42 -14.60 19.09 20.64
C VAL A 42 -14.03 20.52 20.71
N PHE A 43 -13.63 21.08 19.57
CA PHE A 43 -13.15 22.46 19.47
C PHE A 43 -14.20 23.48 19.95
N CYS A 44 -15.44 23.37 19.48
CA CYS A 44 -16.54 24.24 19.92
C CYS A 44 -16.82 24.07 21.42
N GLY A 45 -16.79 22.84 21.94
CA GLY A 45 -16.96 22.57 23.37
C GLY A 45 -15.90 23.26 24.22
N ILE A 46 -14.63 23.20 23.80
CA ILE A 46 -13.51 23.88 24.47
C ILE A 46 -13.68 25.40 24.42
N LEU A 47 -14.05 25.97 23.27
CA LEU A 47 -14.32 27.41 23.16
C LEU A 47 -15.45 27.87 24.08
N ILE A 48 -16.51 27.07 24.22
CA ILE A 48 -17.61 27.38 25.14
C ILE A 48 -17.10 27.40 26.59
N VAL A 49 -16.29 26.43 27.00
CA VAL A 49 -15.71 26.38 28.36
C VAL A 49 -14.85 27.62 28.62
N VAL A 50 -13.99 27.99 27.68
CA VAL A 50 -13.14 29.20 27.78
C VAL A 50 -13.99 30.48 27.83
N ALA A 51 -15.06 30.55 27.03
CA ALA A 51 -15.96 31.70 27.02
C ALA A 51 -16.74 31.84 28.34
N ILE A 52 -17.16 30.72 28.96
CA ILE A 52 -17.81 30.73 30.27
C ILE A 52 -16.84 31.22 31.35
N ASP A 53 -15.59 30.74 31.33
CA ASP A 53 -14.54 31.18 32.26
C ASP A 53 -14.23 32.67 32.16
N LEU A 54 -14.18 33.20 30.93
CA LEU A 54 -14.02 34.64 30.67
C LEU A 54 -15.18 35.49 31.22
N TYR A 55 -16.39 34.93 31.28
CA TYR A 55 -17.60 35.67 31.69
C TYR A 55 -17.83 35.62 33.21
N GLU A 56 -17.53 34.50 33.87
CA GLU A 56 -17.65 34.32 35.33
C GLU A 56 -16.39 33.69 35.96
N PRO A 57 -15.29 34.46 36.07
CA PRO A 57 -14.00 33.94 36.57
C PRO A 57 -14.04 33.50 38.05
N SER A 58 -15.12 33.81 38.77
CA SER A 58 -15.30 33.43 40.17
C SER A 58 -15.93 32.05 40.38
N ARG A 59 -16.41 31.38 39.31
CA ARG A 59 -17.02 30.04 39.41
C ARG A 59 -16.09 28.90 39.01
N LEU A 60 -15.06 29.18 38.22
CA LEU A 60 -14.15 28.19 37.68
C LEU A 60 -12.72 28.63 38.01
N GLU A 61 -12.11 27.98 38.99
CA GLU A 61 -10.67 28.14 39.23
C GLU A 61 -9.93 27.28 38.20
N ILE A 62 -9.71 27.83 37.01
CA ILE A 62 -8.91 27.14 36.00
C ILE A 62 -7.43 27.32 36.34
N GLU A 63 -6.79 26.23 36.75
CA GLU A 63 -5.34 26.20 36.91
C GLU A 63 -4.63 26.46 35.57
N TRP A 64 -3.47 27.13 35.64
CA TRP A 64 -2.67 27.47 34.46
C TRP A 64 -2.24 26.24 33.64
N THR A 65 -2.13 25.09 34.29
CA THR A 65 -1.92 23.77 33.69
C THR A 65 -3.03 23.39 32.70
N THR A 66 -4.29 23.61 33.08
CA THR A 66 -5.46 23.34 32.24
C THR A 66 -5.50 24.24 31.02
N ILE A 67 -5.17 25.52 31.18
CA ILE A 67 -5.08 26.47 30.05
C ILE A 67 -4.00 26.04 29.06
N THR A 68 -2.83 25.63 29.57
CA THR A 68 -1.73 25.12 28.73
C THR A 68 -2.16 23.88 27.95
N LEU A 69 -2.89 22.96 28.59
CA LEU A 69 -3.36 21.72 27.97
C LEU A 69 -4.42 22.00 26.89
N ILE A 70 -5.33 22.95 27.14
CA ILE A 70 -6.30 23.43 26.15
C ILE A 70 -5.61 24.02 24.93
N VAL A 71 -4.58 24.85 25.12
CA VAL A 71 -3.81 25.46 24.01
C VAL A 71 -3.09 24.40 23.20
N ILE A 72 -2.45 23.42 23.84
CA ILE A 72 -1.80 22.29 23.14
C ILE A 72 -2.82 21.49 22.33
N LEU A 73 -4.00 21.22 22.90
CA LEU A 73 -5.07 20.48 22.23
C LEU A 73 -5.65 21.26 21.05
N LEU A 74 -5.77 22.58 21.16
CA LEU A 74 -6.19 23.48 20.08
C LEU A 74 -5.18 23.53 18.93
N LEU A 75 -3.88 23.41 19.24
CA LEU A 75 -2.80 23.41 18.25
C LEU A 75 -2.61 22.04 17.58
N ALA A 76 -2.98 20.94 18.25
CA ALA A 76 -2.82 19.57 17.76
C ALA A 76 -3.29 19.32 16.31
N PRO A 77 -4.49 19.76 15.87
CA PRO A 77 -4.92 19.56 14.48
C PRO A 77 -4.04 20.31 13.47
N TYR A 78 -3.50 21.47 13.86
CA TYR A 78 -2.65 22.31 13.01
C TYR A 78 -1.18 21.86 12.96
N VAL A 79 -0.77 20.90 13.81
CA VAL A 79 0.60 20.34 13.77
C VAL A 79 0.92 19.72 12.39
N ARG A 80 -0.08 19.19 11.68
CA ARG A 80 0.10 18.66 10.33
C ARG A 80 0.41 19.76 9.32
N ASP A 81 -0.29 20.89 9.41
CA ASP A 81 -0.10 22.03 8.51
C ASP A 81 1.21 22.79 8.82
N LEU A 82 1.61 22.85 10.10
CA LEU A 82 2.88 23.46 10.52
C LEU A 82 4.09 22.68 9.99
N LYS A 83 4.00 21.35 9.89
CA LYS A 83 5.04 20.53 9.24
C LYS A 83 5.15 20.81 7.74
N ALA A 84 4.04 21.12 7.07
CA ALA A 84 4.07 21.50 5.66
C ALA A 84 4.76 22.86 5.44
N LEU A 85 4.63 23.79 6.40
CA LEU A 85 5.29 25.10 6.35
C LEU A 85 6.81 25.04 6.59
N GLU A 86 7.31 24.12 7.42
CA GLU A 86 8.76 23.93 7.60
C GLU A 86 9.42 23.24 6.39
N LEU A 87 8.73 22.34 5.68
CA LEU A 87 9.26 21.78 4.43
C LEU A 87 9.31 22.82 3.29
N ALA A 88 8.36 23.75 3.23
CA ALA A 88 8.32 24.76 2.18
C ALA A 88 9.43 25.83 2.29
N ASN A 89 10.01 26.04 3.48
CA ASN A 89 10.98 27.14 3.70
C ASN A 89 12.40 26.67 4.06
N VAL A 90 12.62 25.39 4.34
CA VAL A 90 13.96 24.82 4.64
C VAL A 90 14.49 23.95 3.49
N GLY A 91 13.67 23.61 2.48
CA GLY A 91 14.02 22.63 1.45
C GLY A 91 14.37 23.14 0.04
N SER A 92 14.22 24.43 -0.28
CA SER A 92 14.43 24.93 -1.67
C SER A 92 15.61 25.89 -1.85
N VAL A 93 16.41 26.14 -0.80
CA VAL A 93 17.59 26.98 -0.90
C VAL A 93 18.79 26.22 -0.35
N THR A 94 19.62 25.68 -1.26
CA THR A 94 21.07 25.31 -1.16
C THR A 94 21.46 23.91 -1.63
N LEU A 95 20.54 22.94 -1.80
CA LEU A 95 20.94 21.61 -2.29
C LEU A 95 21.13 21.54 -3.82
N GLN A 96 20.50 22.43 -4.60
CA GLN A 96 20.71 22.48 -6.05
C GLN A 96 22.05 23.13 -6.44
N ASP A 97 22.47 24.18 -5.75
CA ASP A 97 23.75 24.87 -6.03
C ASP A 97 24.98 24.00 -5.67
N ASP A 98 24.87 23.17 -4.62
CA ASP A 98 25.97 22.28 -4.20
C ASP A 98 26.12 21.05 -5.14
N ILE A 99 25.03 20.57 -5.74
CA ILE A 99 25.08 19.48 -6.72
C ILE A 99 25.66 19.97 -8.07
N GLU A 100 25.37 21.22 -8.46
CA GLU A 100 25.92 21.81 -9.68
C GLU A 100 27.43 22.13 -9.52
N SER A 101 27.87 22.60 -8.35
CA SER A 101 29.31 22.72 -8.05
C SER A 101 30.03 21.37 -8.02
N ALA A 102 29.42 20.33 -7.45
CA ALA A 102 30.02 19.00 -7.42
C ALA A 102 30.18 18.40 -8.83
N ARG A 103 29.20 18.57 -9.72
CA ARG A 103 29.28 18.13 -11.13
C ARG A 103 30.40 18.83 -11.90
N GLN A 104 30.64 20.12 -11.63
CA GLN A 104 31.68 20.87 -12.33
C GLN A 104 33.10 20.43 -11.95
N THR A 105 33.31 19.94 -10.72
CA THR A 105 34.58 19.34 -10.30
C THR A 105 34.87 17.98 -10.94
N VAL A 106 33.84 17.17 -11.23
CA VAL A 106 34.04 15.84 -11.83
C VAL A 106 34.43 15.94 -13.31
N HIS A 107 33.87 16.90 -14.05
CA HIS A 107 34.27 17.10 -15.44
C HIS A 107 35.72 17.59 -15.60
N ARG A 108 36.30 18.25 -14.59
CA ARG A 108 37.68 18.74 -14.67
C ARG A 108 38.73 17.65 -14.45
N ILE A 109 38.35 16.49 -13.91
CA ILE A 109 39.27 15.36 -13.65
C ILE A 109 39.27 14.37 -14.83
N GLY A 110 38.29 14.44 -15.74
CA GLY A 110 38.17 13.52 -16.88
C GLY A 110 38.98 13.90 -18.13
N ASP A 111 39.48 15.14 -18.22
CA ASP A 111 40.11 15.68 -19.44
C ASP A 111 41.66 15.77 -19.37
N GLU A 112 42.29 15.33 -18.28
CA GLU A 112 43.75 15.25 -18.16
C GLU A 112 44.16 13.82 -17.81
N ASP A 113 45.01 13.21 -18.66
CA ASP A 113 45.65 11.89 -18.52
C ASP A 113 44.83 10.65 -18.95
N GLY A 114 44.52 10.57 -20.25
CA GLY A 114 44.47 9.28 -20.94
C GLY A 114 45.89 8.83 -21.29
N PRO A 115 46.42 7.74 -20.70
CA PRO A 115 47.73 7.21 -21.07
C PRO A 115 47.68 6.59 -22.47
N ASP A 116 48.70 6.89 -23.27
CA ASP A 116 48.90 6.43 -24.65
C ASP A 116 48.70 4.91 -24.79
N GLU A 117 47.63 4.51 -25.49
CA GLU A 117 47.40 3.13 -25.94
C GLU A 117 48.23 2.85 -27.22
N ASP A 118 49.55 2.80 -27.07
CA ASP A 118 50.46 2.28 -28.10
C ASP A 118 51.48 1.36 -27.39
N ASP A 119 51.11 0.10 -27.13
CA ASP A 119 52.04 -1.06 -26.99
C ASP A 119 51.33 -2.29 -26.39
N LEU A 120 50.41 -2.91 -27.13
CA LEU A 120 49.99 -4.29 -26.83
C LEU A 120 50.16 -5.19 -28.07
N GLU A 121 51.30 -5.88 -28.07
CA GLU A 121 51.62 -6.98 -28.97
C GLU A 121 50.59 -8.12 -28.89
N PRO A 122 50.34 -8.83 -30.00
CA PRO A 122 49.42 -9.96 -30.05
C PRO A 122 50.09 -11.20 -29.44
N ARG A 123 49.59 -11.67 -28.28
CA ARG A 123 49.93 -13.00 -27.77
C ARG A 123 48.91 -14.03 -28.25
N ALA A 124 49.45 -15.00 -28.97
CA ALA A 124 48.81 -16.16 -29.53
C ALA A 124 48.41 -17.21 -28.47
N ASP A 125 47.40 -17.98 -28.84
CA ASP A 125 47.16 -19.39 -28.54
C ASP A 125 47.08 -19.85 -27.08
N THR A 126 45.90 -20.32 -26.67
CA THR A 126 45.80 -21.58 -25.94
C THR A 126 44.46 -22.26 -26.24
N GLU A 127 44.52 -23.28 -27.09
CA GLU A 127 43.50 -24.31 -27.23
C GLU A 127 43.32 -25.07 -25.90
N GLY A 128 42.08 -25.26 -25.47
CA GLY A 128 41.74 -25.99 -24.25
C GLY A 128 40.44 -26.76 -24.42
N SER A 129 40.54 -27.92 -25.07
CA SER A 129 39.50 -28.93 -25.25
C SER A 129 39.24 -29.72 -23.97
N GLY A 130 37.96 -30.00 -23.70
CA GLY A 130 37.45 -30.99 -22.73
C GLY A 130 35.95 -30.78 -22.64
N ASP A 131 35.07 -31.52 -23.29
CA ASP A 131 34.82 -32.98 -23.30
C ASP A 131 34.71 -33.61 -21.91
N VAL A 132 33.78 -34.56 -21.84
CA VAL A 132 33.37 -35.44 -20.73
C VAL A 132 32.17 -34.96 -19.89
N GLY A 133 31.05 -35.68 -20.02
CA GLY A 133 30.03 -35.67 -18.97
C GLY A 133 28.64 -36.23 -19.25
N ALA A 134 28.50 -37.28 -20.08
CA ALA A 134 27.24 -38.02 -20.19
C ALA A 134 26.90 -38.74 -18.86
N SER A 135 25.70 -38.51 -18.33
CA SER A 135 25.12 -39.31 -17.24
C SER A 135 23.68 -39.69 -17.61
N THR A 136 23.57 -40.85 -18.25
CA THR A 136 22.39 -41.71 -18.28
C THR A 136 22.13 -42.31 -16.90
N GLY A 137 20.88 -42.25 -16.43
CA GLY A 137 20.43 -42.94 -15.22
C GLY A 137 18.92 -43.16 -15.26
N THR A 138 18.54 -44.34 -15.73
CA THR A 138 17.22 -44.98 -15.67
C THR A 138 16.80 -45.30 -14.23
N ASP A 139 15.51 -45.20 -13.92
CA ASP A 139 14.72 -46.19 -13.17
C ASP A 139 13.27 -45.67 -13.05
N ASP A 140 12.29 -46.25 -13.74
CA ASP A 140 11.54 -47.45 -13.36
C ASP A 140 10.96 -47.43 -11.93
N ARG A 141 9.69 -47.01 -11.82
CA ARG A 141 8.72 -47.80 -11.04
C ARG A 141 7.26 -47.51 -11.38
N ALA A 142 6.69 -48.48 -12.09
CA ALA A 142 5.26 -48.74 -12.15
C ALA A 142 4.75 -49.41 -10.86
N GLY A 143 3.47 -49.20 -10.56
CA GLY A 143 2.60 -50.20 -9.94
C GLY A 143 2.31 -50.03 -8.44
N GLY A 144 1.03 -49.88 -8.11
CA GLY A 144 0.56 -50.11 -6.74
C GLY A 144 -0.78 -49.50 -6.35
N ARG A 145 -1.87 -49.86 -7.04
CA ARG A 145 -3.22 -49.76 -6.45
C ARG A 145 -3.33 -50.81 -5.33
N GLN A 146 -3.57 -50.38 -4.09
CA GLN A 146 -4.25 -51.21 -3.09
C GLN A 146 -5.23 -50.34 -2.31
N ALA A 147 -6.50 -50.73 -2.41
CA ALA A 147 -7.54 -50.37 -1.46
C ALA A 147 -7.25 -51.11 -0.15
N VAL A 148 -7.22 -50.40 0.98
CA VAL A 148 -7.38 -51.00 2.30
C VAL A 148 -8.32 -50.11 3.09
N GLU A 149 -9.44 -50.73 3.41
CA GLU A 149 -10.54 -50.29 4.24
C GLU A 149 -10.18 -50.49 5.73
N THR A 150 -10.70 -49.59 6.58
CA THR A 150 -10.86 -49.70 8.05
C THR A 150 -9.61 -49.77 8.93
N THR A 151 -9.43 -48.79 9.82
CA THR A 151 -9.81 -48.89 11.25
C THR A 151 -9.53 -47.59 12.01
N VAL A 152 -10.44 -47.32 12.95
CA VAL A 152 -10.45 -46.25 13.94
C VAL A 152 -9.47 -46.59 15.08
N ASP A 153 -8.64 -45.62 15.50
CA ASP A 153 -8.21 -45.33 16.89
C ASP A 153 -7.09 -44.28 16.84
N ASP A 154 -7.30 -43.11 17.45
CA ASP A 154 -6.88 -42.73 18.81
C ASP A 154 -5.38 -42.40 18.94
N ARG A 155 -5.14 -41.19 19.45
CA ARG A 155 -3.90 -40.60 20.01
C ARG A 155 -2.79 -40.06 19.09
N THR A 156 -2.51 -38.78 19.41
CA THR A 156 -1.21 -38.10 19.49
C THR A 156 -0.44 -37.86 18.20
N ALA A 157 -0.18 -36.59 17.88
CA ALA A 157 1.18 -36.03 17.96
C ALA A 157 1.20 -34.62 17.38
N VAL A 158 1.93 -33.76 18.10
CA VAL A 158 2.46 -32.47 17.66
C VAL A 158 3.27 -32.68 16.37
N ASP A 159 2.82 -32.13 15.26
CA ASP A 159 3.60 -32.07 14.01
C ASP A 159 4.09 -30.62 13.83
N ASP A 160 5.27 -30.37 14.39
CA ASP A 160 6.09 -29.19 14.16
C ASP A 160 6.79 -29.35 12.80
N ARG A 161 6.05 -29.04 11.73
CA ARG A 161 6.58 -28.92 10.38
C ARG A 161 6.28 -27.54 9.86
N SER A 162 7.16 -26.61 10.23
CA SER A 162 7.34 -25.35 9.52
C SER A 162 7.55 -25.62 8.02
N PRO A 163 6.65 -25.22 7.12
CA PRO A 163 6.90 -25.33 5.69
C PRO A 163 7.81 -24.16 5.31
N SER A 164 9.11 -24.42 5.21
CA SER A 164 10.05 -23.59 4.45
C SER A 164 9.70 -23.77 2.97
N VAL A 165 8.66 -23.06 2.53
CA VAL A 165 8.21 -23.05 1.13
C VAL A 165 9.31 -22.41 0.30
N ALA A 166 9.91 -23.25 -0.54
CA ALA A 166 10.87 -22.91 -1.56
C ALA A 166 10.30 -21.86 -2.53
N LEU A 167 10.69 -20.60 -2.33
CA LEU A 167 10.40 -19.45 -3.19
C LEU A 167 11.37 -19.36 -4.39
N GLN A 168 11.77 -20.51 -4.95
CA GLN A 168 12.83 -20.59 -5.97
C GLN A 168 12.43 -21.30 -7.27
N ALA A 169 11.21 -21.81 -7.40
CA ALA A 169 10.80 -22.49 -8.63
C ALA A 169 9.70 -21.69 -9.35
N SER A 170 10.04 -21.18 -10.54
CA SER A 170 9.14 -20.64 -11.57
C SER A 170 8.77 -19.15 -11.50
N ARG A 171 9.77 -18.25 -11.48
CA ARG A 171 9.58 -16.86 -11.95
C ARG A 171 9.61 -16.81 -13.48
N SER A 172 8.64 -17.43 -14.14
CA SER A 172 8.29 -17.09 -15.53
C SER A 172 7.50 -15.78 -15.46
N ARG A 173 8.22 -14.67 -15.21
CA ARG A 173 7.62 -13.35 -15.04
C ARG A 173 6.86 -12.97 -16.31
N PRO A 174 5.63 -12.45 -16.21
CA PRO A 174 5.02 -11.77 -17.33
C PRO A 174 5.94 -10.60 -17.71
N ARG A 175 6.57 -10.71 -18.89
CA ARG A 175 7.29 -9.60 -19.50
C ARG A 175 6.22 -8.59 -19.91
N LEU A 176 5.98 -7.61 -19.05
CA LEU A 176 5.33 -6.36 -19.46
C LEU A 176 6.32 -5.68 -20.39
N ASP A 177 6.18 -5.94 -21.69
CA ASP A 177 7.02 -5.34 -22.73
C ASP A 177 6.70 -3.83 -22.81
N ALA A 178 7.28 -3.06 -21.89
CA ALA A 178 7.13 -1.62 -21.73
C ALA A 178 7.91 -0.81 -22.78
N SER A 179 8.01 -1.30 -24.02
CA SER A 179 8.63 -0.58 -25.15
C SER A 179 7.60 0.09 -26.06
N ALA A 180 6.44 0.47 -25.52
CA ALA A 180 5.53 1.35 -26.23
C ALA A 180 6.05 2.78 -26.09
N ASP A 181 6.69 3.25 -27.15
CA ASP A 181 7.01 4.65 -27.45
C ASP A 181 5.70 5.45 -27.55
N THR A 182 5.07 5.72 -26.41
CA THR A 182 3.85 6.50 -26.30
C THR A 182 4.25 7.95 -26.06
N GLY A 183 4.19 8.77 -27.12
CA GLY A 183 4.51 10.19 -27.09
C GLY A 183 3.57 11.02 -26.21
N TYR A 184 3.65 10.88 -24.89
CA TYR A 184 2.94 11.67 -23.88
C TYR A 184 3.86 12.77 -23.33
N GLY A 185 3.97 13.87 -24.08
CA GLY A 185 4.93 14.95 -23.82
C GLY A 185 4.51 16.00 -22.78
N ARG A 186 3.73 15.68 -21.74
CA ARG A 186 3.47 16.67 -20.67
C ARG A 186 3.13 16.10 -19.29
N ASP A 187 2.59 14.89 -19.23
CA ASP A 187 2.29 14.21 -17.96
C ASP A 187 3.45 13.29 -17.50
N GLY A 188 4.50 13.16 -18.30
CA GLY A 188 5.67 12.34 -17.98
C GLY A 188 6.63 12.94 -16.94
N ASP A 189 6.57 14.26 -16.72
CA ASP A 189 7.43 14.95 -15.74
C ASP A 189 7.06 14.56 -14.30
N ASP A 190 5.75 14.46 -13.99
CA ASP A 190 5.26 14.09 -12.66
C ASP A 190 5.69 12.66 -12.29
N LEU A 191 5.63 11.74 -13.26
CA LEU A 191 6.13 10.38 -13.09
C LEU A 191 7.64 10.35 -12.88
N HIS A 192 8.41 11.14 -13.63
CA HIS A 192 9.87 11.15 -13.49
C HIS A 192 10.32 11.65 -12.12
N GLU A 193 9.66 12.69 -11.59
CA GLU A 193 9.89 13.17 -10.21
C GLU A 193 9.56 12.09 -9.17
N LEU A 194 8.48 11.33 -9.41
CA LEU A 194 8.09 10.19 -8.58
C LEU A 194 9.13 9.06 -8.66
N TYR A 195 9.74 8.81 -9.82
CA TYR A 195 10.85 7.86 -9.96
C TYR A 195 12.05 8.29 -9.10
N GLU A 196 12.56 9.52 -9.25
CA GLU A 196 13.75 9.96 -8.51
C GLU A 196 13.51 9.97 -7.00
N THR A 197 12.33 10.42 -6.58
CA THR A 197 11.95 10.47 -5.16
C THR A 197 11.90 9.06 -4.56
N GLU A 198 11.34 8.08 -5.29
CA GLU A 198 11.10 6.74 -4.76
C GLU A 198 12.42 5.96 -4.64
N TYR A 199 13.32 6.12 -5.60
CA TYR A 199 14.65 5.52 -5.55
C TYR A 199 15.50 6.10 -4.41
N HIS A 200 15.47 7.41 -4.18
CA HIS A 200 16.14 8.02 -3.03
C HIS A 200 15.56 7.54 -1.69
N LEU A 201 14.25 7.31 -1.62
CA LEU A 201 13.63 6.71 -0.44
C LEU A 201 14.06 5.26 -0.24
N LEU A 202 14.21 4.49 -1.33
CA LEU A 202 14.62 3.08 -1.28
C LEU A 202 16.02 2.91 -0.66
N GLU A 203 16.96 3.78 -1.02
CA GLU A 203 18.33 3.78 -0.50
C GLU A 203 18.38 4.11 1.00
N ARG A 204 17.52 5.04 1.45
CA ARG A 204 17.50 5.49 2.85
C ARG A 204 16.69 4.60 3.76
N ASN A 205 15.49 4.22 3.31
CA ASN A 205 14.53 3.44 4.08
C ASN A 205 13.56 2.69 3.14
N PRO A 206 13.87 1.44 2.77
CA PRO A 206 13.08 0.68 1.81
C PRO A 206 11.64 0.43 2.28
N ARG A 207 11.40 0.36 3.59
CA ARG A 207 10.05 0.17 4.14
C ARG A 207 9.17 1.38 3.88
N ILE A 208 9.70 2.58 4.08
CA ILE A 208 8.96 3.83 3.80
C ILE A 208 8.70 3.96 2.30
N ALA A 209 9.70 3.65 1.46
CA ALA A 209 9.54 3.67 0.00
C ALA A 209 8.41 2.74 -0.47
N LEU A 210 8.41 1.48 -0.02
CA LEU A 210 7.39 0.49 -0.38
C LEU A 210 6.00 0.84 0.18
N ALA A 211 5.92 1.42 1.39
CA ALA A 211 4.67 1.90 1.95
C ALA A 211 4.08 3.07 1.14
N LYS A 212 4.92 4.02 0.72
CA LYS A 212 4.50 5.14 -0.15
C LYS A 212 4.02 4.62 -1.50
N LEU A 213 4.80 3.76 -2.16
CA LEU A 213 4.44 3.15 -3.45
C LEU A 213 3.08 2.46 -3.39
N ARG A 214 2.82 1.68 -2.35
CA ARG A 214 1.51 1.04 -2.14
C ARG A 214 0.40 2.07 -2.02
N MET A 215 0.60 3.11 -1.22
CA MET A 215 -0.39 4.16 -1.02
C MET A 215 -0.74 4.86 -2.34
N GLU A 216 0.27 5.19 -3.14
CA GLU A 216 0.07 5.81 -4.47
C GLU A 216 -0.71 4.87 -5.40
N LEU A 217 -0.37 3.58 -5.43
CA LEU A 217 -1.12 2.59 -6.21
C LEU A 217 -2.59 2.47 -5.79
N ASP A 218 -2.86 2.45 -4.48
CA ASP A 218 -4.22 2.41 -3.93
C ASP A 218 -5.02 3.69 -4.26
N ILE A 219 -4.36 4.86 -4.27
CA ILE A 219 -4.98 6.14 -4.66
C ILE A 219 -5.24 6.17 -6.16
N GLY A 220 -4.25 5.77 -6.97
CA GLY A 220 -4.32 5.76 -8.42
C GLY A 220 -5.41 4.83 -8.93
N THR A 221 -5.47 3.59 -8.43
CA THR A 221 -6.51 2.62 -8.83
C THR A 221 -7.92 3.07 -8.43
N ARG A 222 -8.11 3.64 -7.24
CA ARG A 222 -9.40 4.25 -6.85
C ARG A 222 -9.76 5.42 -7.76
N SER A 223 -8.81 6.30 -8.02
CA SER A 223 -9.00 7.45 -8.90
C SER A 223 -9.33 7.05 -10.34
N LEU A 224 -8.82 5.90 -10.80
CA LEU A 224 -9.18 5.31 -12.08
C LEU A 224 -10.62 4.78 -12.03
N LEU A 225 -10.98 4.00 -11.01
CA LEU A 225 -12.35 3.49 -10.86
C LEU A 225 -13.39 4.61 -10.79
N GLU A 226 -13.10 5.68 -10.06
CA GLU A 226 -13.96 6.88 -9.99
C GLU A 226 -14.15 7.54 -11.36
N ALA A 227 -13.12 7.52 -12.21
CA ALA A 227 -13.17 8.11 -13.54
C ALA A 227 -13.94 7.23 -14.55
N THR A 228 -13.94 5.91 -14.35
CA THR A 228 -14.49 4.95 -15.32
C THR A 228 -15.86 4.39 -14.94
N ALA A 229 -16.16 4.24 -13.66
CA ALA A 229 -17.37 3.60 -13.13
C ALA A 229 -17.84 4.29 -11.83
N PRO A 230 -18.25 5.58 -11.89
CA PRO A 230 -18.59 6.38 -10.71
C PRO A 230 -19.68 5.74 -9.84
N GLU A 231 -20.64 5.04 -10.44
CA GLU A 231 -21.74 4.35 -9.76
C GLU A 231 -21.30 3.20 -8.83
N ARG A 232 -20.11 2.62 -9.06
CA ARG A 232 -19.53 1.62 -8.15
C ARG A 232 -18.97 2.30 -6.89
N THR A 233 -18.39 3.49 -7.02
CA THR A 233 -17.83 4.26 -5.91
C THR A 233 -18.90 4.85 -4.99
N GLU A 234 -20.10 5.14 -5.49
CA GLU A 234 -21.20 5.66 -4.68
C GLU A 234 -21.68 4.67 -3.60
N ARG A 235 -21.43 3.37 -3.78
CA ARG A 235 -21.88 2.31 -2.86
C ARG A 235 -21.06 2.19 -1.57
N GLY A 236 -19.97 2.94 -1.42
CA GLY A 236 -19.22 2.99 -0.17
C GLY A 236 -17.72 2.87 -0.33
N CYS A 237 -17.05 2.58 0.79
CA CYS A 237 -15.61 2.49 0.86
C CYS A 237 -15.15 1.08 0.49
N LEU A 238 -14.77 0.87 -0.76
CA LEU A 238 -14.23 -0.41 -1.24
C LEU A 238 -12.81 -0.67 -0.69
N ASP A 239 -12.52 -1.93 -0.33
CA ASP A 239 -11.15 -2.38 -0.07
C ASP A 239 -10.33 -2.21 -1.36
N PRO A 240 -9.03 -1.82 -1.31
CA PRO A 240 -8.22 -1.75 -2.53
C PRO A 240 -8.22 -3.03 -3.39
N ALA A 241 -8.48 -4.22 -2.82
CA ALA A 241 -8.60 -5.46 -3.61
C ALA A 241 -9.89 -5.45 -4.45
N GLU A 242 -11.01 -5.09 -3.83
CA GLU A 242 -12.31 -4.96 -4.48
C GLU A 242 -12.30 -3.88 -5.57
N VAL A 243 -11.49 -2.82 -5.40
CA VAL A 243 -11.31 -1.77 -6.42
C VAL A 243 -10.67 -2.36 -7.69
N VAL A 244 -9.61 -3.15 -7.55
CA VAL A 244 -8.92 -3.74 -8.70
C VAL A 244 -9.75 -4.86 -9.34
N ASP A 245 -10.47 -5.64 -8.54
CA ASP A 245 -11.43 -6.63 -9.05
C ASP A 245 -12.54 -5.93 -9.85
N ALA A 246 -13.09 -4.82 -9.35
CA ALA A 246 -14.08 -4.03 -10.08
C ALA A 246 -13.52 -3.48 -11.40
N LEU A 247 -12.30 -2.95 -11.41
CA LEU A 247 -11.66 -2.49 -12.65
C LEU A 247 -11.49 -3.64 -13.66
N SER A 248 -11.20 -4.86 -13.19
CA SER A 248 -11.09 -6.05 -14.04
C SER A 248 -12.45 -6.54 -14.53
N GLU A 249 -13.50 -6.49 -13.71
CA GLU A 249 -14.87 -6.86 -14.09
C GLU A 249 -15.40 -5.95 -15.21
N GLU A 250 -15.11 -4.65 -15.13
CA GLU A 250 -15.48 -3.66 -16.14
C GLU A 250 -14.55 -3.72 -17.39
N GLY A 251 -13.53 -4.59 -17.37
CA GLY A 251 -12.60 -4.78 -18.49
C GLY A 251 -11.64 -3.62 -18.73
N ILE A 252 -11.44 -2.75 -17.73
CA ILE A 252 -10.55 -1.58 -17.79
C ILE A 252 -9.09 -1.99 -17.63
N VAL A 253 -8.84 -3.00 -16.80
CA VAL A 253 -7.53 -3.61 -16.61
C VAL A 253 -7.60 -5.11 -16.89
N ASP A 254 -6.49 -5.69 -17.33
CA ASP A 254 -6.42 -7.11 -17.63
C ASP A 254 -6.01 -7.95 -16.40
N SER A 255 -6.11 -9.27 -16.53
CA SER A 255 -5.72 -10.19 -15.45
C SER A 255 -4.23 -10.12 -15.08
N ALA A 256 -3.37 -9.66 -16.00
CA ALA A 256 -1.94 -9.52 -15.73
C ALA A 256 -1.68 -8.34 -14.78
N PHE A 257 -2.39 -7.22 -14.99
CA PHE A 257 -2.41 -6.08 -14.07
C PHE A 257 -2.87 -6.50 -12.68
N VAL A 258 -3.99 -7.25 -12.58
CA VAL A 258 -4.52 -7.72 -11.28
C VAL A 258 -3.49 -8.58 -10.54
N ALA A 259 -2.86 -9.52 -11.25
CA ALA A 259 -1.83 -10.39 -10.67
C ALA A 259 -0.61 -9.59 -10.19
N ALA A 260 -0.10 -8.67 -11.01
CA ALA A 260 1.04 -7.82 -10.67
C ALA A 260 0.73 -6.88 -9.49
N TYR A 261 -0.46 -6.27 -9.47
CA TYR A 261 -0.89 -5.43 -8.36
C TYR A 261 -0.99 -6.22 -7.04
N SER A 262 -1.54 -7.43 -7.08
CA SER A 262 -1.61 -8.33 -5.92
C SER A 262 -0.22 -8.72 -5.41
N GLU A 263 0.72 -9.01 -6.31
CA GLU A 263 2.13 -9.30 -5.98
C GLU A 263 2.79 -8.11 -5.28
N VAL A 264 2.70 -6.90 -5.85
CA VAL A 264 3.25 -5.69 -5.23
C VAL A 264 2.64 -5.44 -3.86
N ARG A 265 1.32 -5.55 -3.72
CA ARG A 265 0.64 -5.33 -2.43
C ARG A 265 1.05 -6.36 -1.39
N SER A 266 1.20 -7.63 -1.77
CA SER A 266 1.66 -8.70 -0.88
C SER A 266 3.07 -8.42 -0.36
N LEU A 267 3.99 -8.04 -1.25
CA LEU A 267 5.38 -7.75 -0.88
C LEU A 267 5.51 -6.46 -0.06
N CYS A 268 4.73 -5.42 -0.38
CA CYS A 268 4.67 -4.21 0.45
C CYS A 268 4.10 -4.51 1.86
N ASN A 269 3.10 -5.38 1.99
CA ASN A 269 2.61 -5.83 3.29
C ASN A 269 3.71 -6.52 4.09
N GLN A 270 4.45 -7.43 3.45
CA GLN A 270 5.59 -8.11 4.05
C GLN A 270 6.64 -7.13 4.57
N ALA A 271 6.98 -6.10 3.77
CA ALA A 271 7.89 -5.01 4.14
C ALA A 271 7.47 -4.26 5.40
N ILE A 272 6.18 -3.99 5.51
CA ILE A 272 5.61 -3.19 6.60
C ILE A 272 5.65 -3.98 7.91
N HIS A 273 5.53 -5.32 7.86
CA HIS A 273 5.51 -6.19 9.04
C HIS A 273 6.90 -6.63 9.56
N ASP A 274 7.95 -5.85 9.28
CA ASP A 274 9.32 -6.09 9.76
C ASP A 274 10.00 -7.36 9.22
N GLU A 275 9.51 -7.91 8.12
CA GLU A 275 10.25 -8.94 7.40
C GLU A 275 11.42 -8.31 6.64
N GLU A 276 12.60 -8.93 6.75
CA GLU A 276 13.82 -8.44 6.11
C GLU A 276 13.70 -8.57 4.59
N ILE A 277 13.49 -7.45 3.90
CA ILE A 277 13.46 -7.40 2.44
C ILE A 277 14.87 -7.19 1.91
N ARG A 278 15.26 -8.05 0.98
CA ARG A 278 16.54 -7.91 0.28
C ARG A 278 16.47 -6.65 -0.59
N PRO A 279 17.54 -5.84 -0.64
CA PRO A 279 17.57 -4.61 -1.46
C PRO A 279 17.16 -4.86 -2.92
N GLN A 280 17.60 -5.99 -3.49
CA GLN A 280 17.24 -6.36 -4.86
C GLN A 280 15.74 -6.59 -5.05
N ASP A 281 15.08 -7.28 -4.11
CA ASP A 281 13.63 -7.50 -4.19
C ASP A 281 12.89 -6.16 -4.05
N ALA A 282 13.38 -5.25 -3.20
CA ALA A 282 12.79 -3.92 -3.04
C ALA A 282 12.85 -3.11 -4.35
N ILE A 283 13.98 -3.13 -5.07
CA ILE A 283 14.14 -2.48 -6.38
C ILE A 283 13.15 -3.07 -7.38
N GLU A 284 13.06 -4.40 -7.47
CA GLU A 284 12.15 -5.08 -8.40
C GLU A 284 10.67 -4.74 -8.11
N ILE A 285 10.29 -4.63 -6.84
CA ILE A 285 8.93 -4.24 -6.44
C ILE A 285 8.65 -2.78 -6.82
N VAL A 286 9.61 -1.88 -6.61
CA VAL A 286 9.48 -0.47 -6.99
C VAL A 286 9.30 -0.35 -8.51
N ASP A 287 10.13 -1.03 -9.30
CA ASP A 287 9.99 -1.01 -10.76
C ASP A 287 8.64 -1.53 -11.24
N LEU A 288 8.17 -2.64 -10.65
CA LEU A 288 6.86 -3.20 -10.98
C LEU A 288 5.73 -2.25 -10.58
N GLY A 289 5.78 -1.67 -9.38
CA GLY A 289 4.77 -0.73 -8.90
C GLY A 289 4.72 0.55 -9.72
N LEU A 290 5.86 1.10 -10.12
CA LEU A 290 5.91 2.28 -10.99
C LEU A 290 5.40 1.98 -12.40
N ALA A 291 5.66 0.78 -12.93
CA ALA A 291 5.08 0.35 -14.20
C ALA A 291 3.54 0.25 -14.12
N LEU A 292 2.99 -0.25 -13.00
CA LEU A 292 1.55 -0.28 -12.76
C LEU A 292 0.95 1.13 -12.65
N LEU A 293 1.63 2.06 -11.96
CA LEU A 293 1.19 3.46 -11.88
C LEU A 293 1.09 4.11 -13.27
N ARG A 294 2.09 3.87 -14.14
CA ARG A 294 2.05 4.34 -15.54
C ARG A 294 0.83 3.81 -16.30
N VAL A 295 0.49 2.52 -16.13
CA VAL A 295 -0.71 1.94 -16.73
C VAL A 295 -1.96 2.63 -16.20
N VAL A 296 -2.07 2.81 -14.88
CA VAL A 296 -3.21 3.49 -14.26
C VAL A 296 -3.39 4.91 -14.79
N GLU A 297 -2.31 5.70 -14.85
CA GLU A 297 -2.36 7.09 -15.29
C GLU A 297 -2.67 7.23 -16.78
N SER A 298 -2.03 6.40 -17.62
CA SER A 298 -2.31 6.39 -19.07
C SER A 298 -3.75 6.01 -19.37
N THR A 299 -4.27 4.95 -18.73
CA THR A 299 -5.68 4.55 -18.87
C THR A 299 -6.60 5.66 -18.39
N ARG A 300 -6.33 6.28 -17.24
CA ARG A 300 -7.13 7.39 -16.71
C ARG A 300 -7.15 8.59 -17.65
N ALA A 301 -6.03 8.91 -18.30
CA ALA A 301 -5.94 10.00 -19.25
C ALA A 301 -6.84 9.77 -20.47
N VAL A 302 -6.93 8.52 -20.96
CA VAL A 302 -7.83 8.13 -22.06
C VAL A 302 -9.29 8.40 -21.67
N TYR A 303 -9.76 7.87 -20.54
CA TYR A 303 -11.16 8.05 -20.12
C TYR A 303 -11.51 9.51 -19.80
N ARG A 304 -10.55 10.30 -19.31
CA ARG A 304 -10.75 11.75 -19.09
C ARG A 304 -10.90 12.55 -20.38
N ALA A 305 -10.28 12.09 -21.47
CA ALA A 305 -10.44 12.73 -22.77
C ALA A 305 -11.84 12.47 -23.32
N ASP A 306 -12.31 11.23 -23.23
CA ASP A 306 -13.65 10.83 -23.70
C ASP A 306 -14.79 11.52 -22.93
N ALA A 307 -14.59 11.78 -21.63
CA ALA A 307 -15.60 12.45 -20.80
C ALA A 307 -15.80 13.96 -21.11
N LYS A 308 -14.95 14.58 -21.94
CA LYS A 308 -15.04 16.01 -22.31
C LYS A 308 -15.77 16.26 -23.63
N GLU A 309 -16.05 15.22 -24.41
CA GLU A 309 -16.83 15.31 -25.65
C GLU A 309 -18.35 15.22 -25.39
#